data_AF-A0A6L9LCW8-F1
#
_entry.id   AF-A0A6L9LCW8-F1
#
_cell.length_a   1.000
_cell.length_b   1.000
_cell.length_c   1.000
_cell.angle_alpha   90.00
_cell.angle_beta   90.00
_cell.angle_gamma   90.00
#
_symmetry.space_group_name_H-M   'P 1'
#
loop_
_entity.id
_entity.type
_entity.pdbx_description
1 polymer ?
#
loop_
_entity_poly.entity_id
_entity_poly.type
_entity_poly.pdbx_seq_one_letter_code
_entity_poly.pdbx_strand_id
1 'polypeptide(L)'
;MVGQKLDVSPENGVQTGHPLANRLMHAFNGIPKAFRILARRDFCEYWGCSDDTFRAKRSGQPGYLVTVAECEWLEKYKPVIVRD
;
A
#
# COMPACT_ATOMS: atom_id res chain seq x y z
N MET A 1 17.47 43.74 -18.83
CA MET A 1 16.31 42.83 -18.84
C MET A 1 16.45 41.92 -17.64
N VAL A 2 15.59 42.11 -16.64
CA VAL A 2 15.63 41.40 -15.34
C VAL A 2 15.02 40.02 -15.53
N GLY A 3 15.86 38.98 -15.48
CA GLY A 3 15.40 37.60 -15.41
C GLY A 3 14.78 37.34 -14.04
N GLN A 4 13.48 37.08 -14.01
CA GLN A 4 12.74 36.75 -12.79
C GLN A 4 13.31 35.49 -12.15
N LYS A 5 13.58 35.59 -10.85
CA LYS A 5 13.81 34.49 -9.92
C LYS A 5 12.53 33.67 -9.83
N LEU A 6 12.60 32.38 -10.16
CA LEU A 6 11.66 31.41 -9.62
C LEU A 6 12.31 30.83 -8.36
N ASP A 7 11.87 31.39 -7.24
CA ASP A 7 12.09 30.87 -5.91
C ASP A 7 11.37 29.52 -5.79
N VAL A 8 12.11 28.42 -5.64
CA VAL A 8 11.54 27.13 -5.25
C VAL A 8 12.26 26.69 -3.99
N SER A 9 11.71 27.13 -2.85
CA SER A 9 12.06 26.64 -1.52
C SER A 9 10.91 25.77 -0.96
N PRO A 10 11.22 24.87 -0.01
CA PRO A 10 10.71 23.50 -0.02
C PRO A 10 9.64 23.26 1.04
N GLU A 11 8.39 23.04 0.64
CA GLU A 11 7.34 22.63 1.58
C GLU A 11 6.24 21.86 0.85
N ASN A 12 5.80 20.78 1.51
CA ASN A 12 4.95 19.67 1.01
C ASN A 12 5.75 18.60 0.27
N GLY A 13 6.36 17.74 1.10
CA GLY A 13 7.10 16.56 0.70
C GLY A 13 6.48 15.84 -0.49
N VAL A 14 7.25 15.80 -1.56
CA VAL A 14 7.06 14.99 -2.75
C VAL A 14 6.71 13.56 -2.30
N GLN A 15 5.42 13.21 -2.30
CA GLN A 15 5.00 11.82 -2.28
C GLN A 15 5.24 11.24 -3.68
N THR A 16 6.50 11.06 -4.06
CA THR A 16 6.86 10.02 -5.05
C THR A 16 6.85 8.65 -4.37
N GLY A 17 5.88 8.41 -3.49
CA GLY A 17 5.52 7.06 -3.06
C GLY A 17 4.79 6.43 -4.24
N HIS A 18 5.26 5.26 -4.69
CA HIS A 18 4.63 4.52 -5.77
C HIS A 18 3.10 4.53 -5.60
N PRO A 19 2.31 5.06 -6.55
CA PRO A 19 0.87 5.28 -6.38
C PRO A 19 0.12 4.00 -6.00
N LEU A 20 0.63 2.84 -6.44
CA LEU A 20 0.10 1.53 -6.09
C LEU A 20 0.43 1.09 -4.66
N ALA A 21 1.62 1.42 -4.13
CA ALA A 21 1.96 1.14 -2.73
C ALA A 21 1.06 1.94 -1.78
N ASN A 22 0.83 3.22 -2.09
CA ASN A 22 -0.13 4.05 -1.36
C ASN A 22 -1.55 3.47 -1.43
N ARG A 23 -2.01 3.05 -2.62
CA ARG A 23 -3.32 2.41 -2.79
C ARG A 23 -3.44 1.12 -1.96
N LEU A 24 -2.43 0.26 -1.98
CA LEU A 24 -2.39 -0.97 -1.19
C LEU A 24 -2.43 -0.66 0.31
N MET A 25 -1.69 0.35 0.76
CA MET A 25 -1.71 0.80 2.15
C MET A 25 -3.10 1.33 2.55
N HIS A 26 -3.73 2.15 1.71
CA HIS A 26 -5.07 2.66 1.96
C HIS A 26 -6.11 1.53 2.03
N ALA A 27 -6.06 0.58 1.10
CA ALA A 27 -6.92 -0.61 1.10
C ALA A 27 -6.74 -1.41 2.41
N PHE A 28 -5.48 -1.68 2.81
CA PHE A 28 -5.19 -2.38 4.05
C PHE A 28 -5.69 -1.63 5.30
N ASN A 29 -5.54 -0.31 5.31
CA ASN A 29 -5.99 0.53 6.43
C ASN A 29 -7.51 0.61 6.51
N GLY A 30 -8.22 0.47 5.39
CA GLY A 30 -9.69 0.36 5.35
C GLY A 30 -10.22 -0.90 6.03
N ILE A 31 -9.39 -1.93 6.20
CA ILE A 31 -9.77 -3.17 6.90
C ILE A 31 -9.79 -2.90 8.42
N PRO A 32 -10.85 -3.33 9.14
CA PRO A 32 -10.90 -3.19 10.59
C PRO A 32 -9.69 -3.82 11.26
N LYS A 33 -9.12 -3.16 12.29
CA LYS A 33 -7.87 -3.58 12.93
C LYS A 33 -7.85 -5.06 13.35
N ALA A 34 -8.98 -5.58 13.84
CA ALA A 34 -9.14 -6.97 14.25
C ALA A 34 -8.90 -7.98 13.11
N PHE A 35 -9.16 -7.60 11.86
CA PHE A 35 -9.04 -8.46 10.68
C PHE A 35 -7.76 -8.22 9.87
N ARG A 36 -6.96 -7.21 10.20
CA ARG A 36 -5.74 -6.88 9.43
C ARG A 36 -4.70 -8.02 9.45
N ILE A 37 -4.62 -8.77 10.54
CA ILE A 37 -3.72 -9.93 10.64
C ILE A 37 -4.17 -11.02 9.66
N LEU A 38 -5.48 -11.29 9.60
CA LEU A 38 -6.06 -12.26 8.67
C LEU A 38 -5.93 -11.80 7.22
N ALA A 39 -6.29 -10.56 6.92
CA ALA A 39 -6.17 -9.98 5.59
C ALA A 39 -4.74 -10.10 5.03
N ARG A 40 -3.75 -9.83 5.87
CA ARG A 40 -2.34 -9.97 5.50
C ARG A 40 -1.94 -11.43 5.27
N ARG A 41 -2.36 -12.35 6.14
CA ARG A 41 -2.09 -13.78 5.99
C ARG A 41 -2.69 -14.30 4.69
N ASP A 42 -3.97 -14.02 4.46
CA ASP A 42 -4.71 -14.49 3.29
C ASP A 42 -4.17 -13.84 2.00
N PHE A 43 -3.73 -12.57 2.07
CA PHE A 43 -3.03 -11.92 0.95
C PHE A 43 -1.71 -12.65 0.63
N CYS A 44 -0.90 -12.94 1.65
CA CYS A 44 0.38 -13.63 1.47
C CYS A 44 0.18 -15.03 0.91
N GLU A 45 -0.85 -15.74 1.38
CA GLU A 45 -1.24 -17.06 0.86
C GLU A 45 -1.71 -17.00 -0.60
N TYR A 46 -2.61 -16.07 -0.92
CA TYR A 46 -3.16 -15.92 -2.28
C TYR A 46 -2.09 -15.54 -3.32
N TRP A 47 -1.17 -14.64 -2.96
CA TRP A 47 -0.12 -14.14 -3.86
C TRP A 47 1.20 -14.90 -3.74
N GLY A 48 1.29 -15.90 -2.87
CA GLY A 48 2.51 -16.68 -2.63
C GLY A 48 3.70 -15.83 -2.17
N CYS A 49 3.47 -14.80 -1.34
CA CYS A 49 4.53 -13.90 -0.85
C CYS A 49 4.71 -13.98 0.67
N SER A 50 5.86 -13.52 1.17
CA SER A 50 6.14 -13.49 2.61
C SER A 50 5.54 -12.26 3.30
N ASP A 51 5.39 -12.32 4.63
CA ASP A 51 4.95 -11.17 5.44
C ASP A 51 5.85 -9.95 5.22
N ASP A 52 7.16 -10.16 5.17
CA ASP A 52 8.15 -9.12 4.89
C ASP A 52 7.97 -8.51 3.50
N THR A 53 7.70 -9.35 2.49
CA THR A 53 7.42 -8.89 1.12
C THR A 53 6.18 -8.01 1.10
N PHE A 54 5.10 -8.42 1.77
CA PHE A 54 3.89 -7.60 1.89
C PHE A 54 4.17 -6.27 2.59
N ARG A 55 4.94 -6.27 3.68
CA ARG A 55 5.30 -5.03 4.40
C ARG A 55 6.11 -4.09 3.53
N ALA A 56 7.09 -4.62 2.79
CA ALA A 56 7.93 -3.88 1.86
C ALA A 56 7.11 -3.29 0.71
N LYS A 57 6.21 -4.08 0.11
CA LYS A 57 5.24 -3.63 -0.89
C LYS A 57 4.35 -2.51 -0.37
N ARG A 58 3.80 -2.67 0.83
CA ARG A 58 2.90 -1.70 1.46
C ARG A 58 3.59 -0.40 1.86
N SER A 59 4.85 -0.45 2.28
CA SER A 59 5.64 0.74 2.60
C SER A 59 6.25 1.41 1.36
N GLY A 60 6.10 0.80 0.18
CA GLY A 60 6.67 1.31 -1.07
C GLY A 60 8.20 1.20 -1.09
N GLN A 61 8.78 0.17 -0.46
CA GLN A 61 10.22 -0.06 -0.50
C GLN A 61 10.69 -0.27 -1.95
N PRO A 62 11.86 0.31 -2.31
CA PRO A 62 12.43 0.12 -3.64
C PRO A 62 12.72 -1.37 -3.90
N GLY A 63 12.42 -1.83 -5.11
CA GLY A 63 12.57 -3.24 -5.51
C GLY A 63 11.34 -4.12 -5.23
N TYR A 64 10.33 -3.62 -4.50
CA TYR A 64 9.09 -4.34 -4.22
C TYR A 64 7.94 -3.74 -5.03
N LEU A 65 7.55 -4.44 -6.10
CA LEU A 65 6.48 -3.99 -6.97
C LEU A 65 5.12 -4.40 -6.43
N VAL A 66 4.19 -3.45 -6.43
CA VAL A 66 2.76 -3.66 -6.19
C VAL A 66 2.04 -3.62 -7.52
N THR A 67 1.15 -4.58 -7.75
CA THR A 67 0.31 -4.65 -8.93
C THR A 67 -1.09 -4.09 -8.66
N VAL A 68 -1.81 -3.71 -9.72
CA VAL A 68 -3.21 -3.27 -9.60
C VAL A 68 -4.09 -4.38 -9.03
N ALA A 69 -3.85 -5.63 -9.43
CA ALA A 69 -4.63 -6.78 -8.97
C ALA A 69 -4.46 -7.01 -7.45
N GLU A 70 -3.27 -6.80 -6.90
CA GLU A 70 -3.03 -6.87 -5.45
C GLU A 70 -3.84 -5.81 -4.69
N CYS A 71 -3.88 -4.58 -5.21
CA CYS A 71 -4.71 -3.52 -4.63
C CYS A 71 -6.20 -3.88 -4.68
N GLU A 72 -6.69 -4.30 -5.85
CA GLU A 72 -8.11 -4.64 -6.04
C GLU A 72 -8.57 -5.83 -5.19
N TRP A 73 -7.68 -6.81 -5.00
CA TRP A 73 -7.94 -7.95 -4.13
C TRP A 73 -8.16 -7.49 -2.69
N LEU A 74 -7.27 -6.61 -2.19
CA LEU A 74 -7.34 -6.12 -0.81
C LEU A 74 -8.50 -5.15 -0.60
N GLU A 75 -8.86 -4.34 -1.61
CA GLU A 75 -10.04 -3.47 -1.60
C GLU A 75 -11.36 -4.27 -1.53
N LYS A 76 -11.39 -5.47 -2.13
CA LYS A 76 -12.54 -6.38 -2.12
C LYS A 76 -12.50 -7.38 -0.97
N TYR A 77 -11.44 -7.36 -0.14
CA TYR A 77 -11.26 -8.33 0.93
C TYR A 77 -12.41 -8.23 1.95
N LYS A 78 -13.16 -9.33 2.09
CA LYS A 78 -14.19 -9.50 3.11
C LYS A 78 -13.74 -10.62 4.04
N PRO A 79 -13.40 -10.33 5.31
CA PRO A 79 -13.02 -11.38 6.24
C PRO A 79 -14.18 -12.35 6.41
N VAL A 80 -13.96 -13.62 6.08
CA VAL A 80 -14.92 -14.68 6.39
C VAL A 80 -14.77 -14.99 7.88
N ILE A 81 -15.67 -14.45 8.69
CA ILE A 81 -15.75 -14.78 10.12
C ILE A 81 -16.53 -16.08 10.21
N VAL A 82 -15.83 -17.21 10.25
CA VAL A 82 -16.46 -18.47 10.64
C VAL A 82 -16.69 -18.37 12.16
N ARG A 83 -17.94 -18.15 12.56
CA ARG A 83 -18.37 -18.40 13.94
C ARG A 83 -18.58 -19.91 14.05
N ASP A 84 -17.65 -20.58 14.73
CA ASP A 84 -17.86 -21.93 15.27
C ASP A 84 -18.87 -21.88 16.42
#